data_AF-A0A151RF51-F1
#
_entry.id   AF-A0A151RF51-F1
#
_cell.length_a   1.000
_cell.length_b   1.000
_cell.length_c   1.000
_cell.angle_alpha   90.00
_cell.angle_beta   90.00
_cell.angle_gamma   90.00
#
_symmetry.space_group_name_H-M   'P 1'
#
loop_
_entity.id
_entity.type
_entity.pdbx_description
1 polymer ?
#
loop_
_entity_poly.entity_id
_entity_poly.type
_entity_poly.pdbx_seq_one_letter_code
_entity_poly.pdbx_strand_id
1 'polypeptide(L)' 'PGTTLVSPVLDYCNYHSWSRSILTTLSAKNKVEFIDGSVTPPLKYDSLYLAWR' A
#
# COMPACT_ATOMS: atom_id res chain seq x y z
N PRO A 1 -11.09 -16.02 -17.37
CA PRO A 1 -9.68 -15.55 -17.29
C PRO A 1 -9.50 -14.64 -16.07
N GLY A 2 -9.03 -15.21 -14.97
CA GLY A 2 -8.81 -14.48 -13.72
C GLY A 2 -7.47 -13.76 -13.78
N THR A 3 -7.48 -12.44 -13.85
CA THR A 3 -6.30 -11.60 -13.62
C THR A 3 -5.84 -11.81 -12.18
N THR A 4 -4.72 -12.51 -12.01
CA THR A 4 -4.06 -12.67 -10.72
C THR A 4 -3.81 -11.29 -10.11
N LEU A 5 -4.58 -10.93 -9.08
CA LEU A 5 -4.55 -9.67 -8.34
C LEU A 5 -3.32 -9.52 -7.44
N VAL A 6 -2.34 -10.41 -7.57
CA VAL A 6 -1.21 -10.51 -6.65
C VAL A 6 0.04 -10.17 -7.45
N SER A 7 0.65 -9.04 -7.12
CA SER A 7 2.05 -8.79 -7.46
C SER A 7 2.87 -10.04 -7.10
N PRO A 8 3.88 -10.42 -7.89
CA PRO A 8 4.77 -11.53 -7.51
C PRO A 8 5.25 -11.30 -6.08
N VAL A 9 5.24 -12.37 -5.27
CA VAL A 9 5.71 -12.33 -3.88
C VAL A 9 7.07 -11.64 -3.86
N LEU A 10 7.20 -10.64 -2.98
CA LEU A 10 8.42 -9.86 -2.87
C LEU A 10 9.61 -10.79 -2.59
N ASP A 11 10.63 -10.70 -3.44
CA ASP A 11 11.90 -11.39 -3.32
C ASP A 11 13.04 -10.40 -3.59
N TYR A 12 14.27 -10.77 -3.21
CA TYR A 12 15.45 -9.94 -3.38
C TYR A 12 15.62 -9.45 -4.83
N CYS A 13 15.39 -10.33 -5.81
CA CYS A 13 15.59 -10.02 -7.21
C CYS A 13 14.50 -9.12 -7.82
N ASN A 14 13.30 -9.05 -7.22
CA ASN A 14 12.16 -8.35 -7.81
C ASN A 14 11.81 -7.01 -7.14
N TYR A 15 12.53 -6.62 -6.08
CA TYR A 15 12.25 -5.42 -5.28
C TYR A 15 12.04 -4.17 -6.13
N HIS A 16 12.88 -3.94 -7.14
CA HIS A 16 12.80 -2.71 -7.96
C HIS A 16 11.51 -2.64 -8.79
N SER A 17 11.12 -3.76 -9.41
CA SER A 17 9.86 -3.85 -10.16
C SER A 17 8.64 -3.84 -9.23
N TRP A 18 8.74 -4.51 -8.07
CA TRP A 18 7.70 -4.51 -7.04
C TRP A 18 7.45 -3.10 -6.49
N SER A 19 8.50 -2.38 -6.10
CA SER A 19 8.43 -1.03 -5.54
C SER A 19 7.74 -0.05 -6.50
N ARG A 20 8.12 -0.07 -7.78
CA ARG A 20 7.44 0.73 -8.82
C ARG A 20 5.97 0.37 -8.97
N SER A 21 5.65 -0.93 -8.98
CA SER A 21 4.27 -1.40 -9.13
C SER A 21 3.39 -0.95 -7.97
N ILE A 22 3.89 -1.07 -6.73
CA ILE A 22 3.22 -0.60 -5.52
C ILE A 22 3.04 0.92 -5.56
N LEU A 23 4.08 1.69 -5.85
CA LEU A 23 4.00 3.15 -5.94
C LEU A 23 2.98 3.60 -7.01
N THR A 24 2.99 2.97 -8.18
CA THR A 24 2.04 3.27 -9.28
C THR A 24 0.60 2.98 -8.86
N THR A 25 0.38 1.80 -8.26
CA THR A 25 -0.95 1.36 -7.82
C THR A 25 -1.50 2.26 -6.70
N LEU A 26 -0.66 2.66 -5.75
CA LEU A 26 -1.05 3.56 -4.66
C LEU A 26 -1.27 4.98 -5.16
N SER A 27 -0.42 5.49 -6.05
CA SER A 27 -0.57 6.81 -6.65
C SER A 27 -1.88 6.93 -7.43
N ALA A 28 -2.24 5.91 -8.23
CA ALA A 28 -3.53 5.86 -8.94
C ALA A 28 -4.76 5.92 -8.01
N LYS A 29 -4.59 5.62 -6.71
CA LYS A 29 -5.65 5.64 -5.69
C LYS A 29 -5.49 6.77 -4.67
N ASN A 30 -4.53 7.68 -4.86
CA ASN A 30 -4.15 8.72 -3.88
C ASN A 30 -3.85 8.14 -2.48
N LYS A 31 -3.11 7.03 -2.43
CA LYS A 31 -2.77 6.31 -1.18
C LYS A 31 -1.27 6.20 -0.90
N VAL A 32 -0.42 6.96 -1.60
CA VAL A 32 1.04 6.95 -1.35
C VAL A 32 1.35 7.37 0.08
N GLU A 33 0.52 8.26 0.62
CA GLU A 33 0.69 8.82 1.96
C GLU A 33 0.60 7.79 3.11
N PHE A 34 0.06 6.60 2.81
CA PHE A 34 -0.01 5.47 3.76
C PHE A 34 1.33 4.74 3.90
N ILE A 35 2.23 4.84 2.92
CA ILE A 35 3.52 4.13 2.93
C ILE A 35 4.71 5.06 3.14
N ASP A 36 4.58 6.35 2.82
CA ASP A 36 5.63 7.35 3.07
C ASP A 36 5.56 7.96 4.48
N GLY A 37 4.47 7.73 5.21
CA GLY A 37 4.25 8.21 6.57
C GLY A 37 3.70 9.64 6.66
N SER A 38 3.32 10.26 5.54
CA SER A 38 2.67 11.58 5.51
C SER A 38 1.32 11.56 6.22
N VAL A 39 0.53 10.50 6.05
CA VAL A 39 -0.72 10.32 6.82
C VAL A 39 -0.41 9.61 8.14
N THR A 40 -0.69 10.30 9.23
CA THR A 40 -0.60 9.73 10.57
C THR A 40 -1.83 8.86 10.88
N PRO A 41 -1.65 7.73 11.58
CA PRO A 41 -2.76 6.94 12.10
C PRO A 41 -3.70 7.82 12.93
N PRO A 42 -5.03 7.63 12.83
CA PRO A 42 -5.97 8.29 13.70
C PRO A 42 -5.75 7.87 15.16
N LEU A 43 -6.28 8.67 16.08
CA LEU A 43 -6.14 8.43 17.51
C LEU A 43 -6.85 7.12 17.92
N LYS A 44 -6.31 6.40 18.91
CA LYS A 44 -6.84 5.08 19.32
C LYS A 44 -8.32 5.07 19.74
N TYR A 45 -8.86 6.22 20.11
CA TYR A 45 -10.25 6.42 20.52
C TYR A 45 -11.16 6.89 19.38
N ASP A 46 -10.61 7.13 18.18
CA ASP A 46 -11.37 7.45 16.99
C ASP A 46 -12.02 6.17 16.43
N SER A 47 -13.28 6.28 15.99
CA SER A 47 -13.98 5.19 15.30
C SER A 47 -13.23 4.73 14.05
N LEU A 48 -12.45 5.61 13.42
CA LEU A 48 -11.64 5.31 12.24
C LEU A 48 -10.38 4.51 12.55
N TYR A 49 -9.94 4.42 13.82
CA TYR A 49 -8.78 3.62 14.21
C TYR A 49 -8.96 2.14 13.93
N LEU A 50 -10.19 1.61 14.06
CA LEU A 50 -10.49 0.22 13.71
C LEU A 50 -10.35 -0.05 12.22
N ALA A 51 -10.69 0.93 11.37
CA ALA A 51 -10.54 0.82 9.91
C ALA A 51 -9.08 1.03 9.44
N TRP A 52 -8.25 1.63 10.28
CA TRP A 52 -6.82 1.83 10.03
C TRP A 52 -5.95 0.63 10.43
N ARG A 53 -6.40 -0.18 11.40
CA ARG A 53 -5.68 -1.35 11.91
C ARG A 53 -5.71 -2.55 10.96
#